data_AF-A0A7S4DKJ2-F1
#
_entry.id   AF-A0A7S4DKJ2-F1
#
_cell.length_a   1.000
_cell.length_b   1.000
_cell.length_c   1.000
_cell.angle_alpha   90.00
_cell.angle_beta   90.00
_cell.angle_gamma   90.00
#
_symmetry.space_group_name_H-M   'P 1'
#
loop_
_entity.id
_entity.type
_entity.pdbx_description
1 polymer ?
#
loop_
_entity_poly.entity_id
_entity_poly.type
_entity_poly.pdbx_seq_one_letter_code
_entity_poly.pdbx_strand_id
1 'polypeptide(L)'
;CTGYPSYYYKFQSFGETRHKEAKYRPYHDGPVDGGTEPDLWDVVCHPTQDWAEHEVTTKVPHSEEVKTCHVCHGSGTVSCDRCGGSGSCTETDNDGNSRSVTCHSCNGSGRKTDPTCEGSGKLLWYKMLIAYFGAPGLDYVVEFTDLPDFLVKACKGKEIVCVEEKKY
;
A
#
# COMPACT_ATOMS: atom_id res chain seq x y z
N CYS A 1 -36.16 31.82 35.67
CA CYS A 1 -35.33 30.78 35.01
C CYS A 1 -33.97 31.40 34.73
N THR A 2 -32.99 31.14 35.59
CA THR A 2 -31.59 31.51 35.34
C THR A 2 -31.04 30.50 34.34
N GLY A 3 -30.98 30.87 33.06
CA GLY A 3 -30.38 30.03 32.03
C GLY A 3 -28.88 29.94 32.26
N TYR A 4 -28.38 28.76 32.59
CA TYR A 4 -26.94 28.50 32.61
C TYR A 4 -26.44 28.34 31.17
N PRO A 5 -25.31 28.95 30.79
CA PRO A 5 -24.72 28.71 29.49
C PRO A 5 -24.21 27.26 29.41
N SER A 6 -24.58 26.57 28.33
CA SER A 6 -23.97 25.28 27.94
C SER A 6 -22.96 25.54 26.82
N TYR A 7 -21.81 24.89 26.89
CA TYR A 7 -20.74 25.02 25.91
C TYR A 7 -20.56 23.71 25.15
N TYR A 8 -20.31 23.78 23.85
CA TYR A 8 -19.91 22.64 23.03
C TYR A 8 -18.48 22.88 22.58
N TYR A 9 -17.56 22.01 23.01
CA TYR A 9 -16.18 22.03 22.56
C TYR A 9 -15.97 20.87 21.60
N LYS A 10 -15.32 21.13 20.46
CA LYS A 10 -14.88 20.07 19.55
C LYS A 10 -13.36 20.04 19.55
N PHE A 11 -12.77 18.90 19.88
CA PHE A 11 -11.32 18.73 19.81
C PHE A 11 -10.99 17.94 18.54
N GLN A 12 -10.23 18.55 17.63
CA GLN A 12 -9.72 17.86 16.44
C GLN A 12 -8.20 17.88 16.50
N SER A 13 -7.60 16.75 16.87
CA SER A 13 -6.16 16.56 16.74
C SER A 13 -5.85 16.09 15.33
N PHE A 14 -5.15 16.90 14.55
CA PHE A 14 -4.56 16.47 13.29
C PHE A 14 -3.20 15.83 13.59
N GLY A 15 -3.02 14.57 13.20
CA GLY A 15 -1.83 13.79 13.50
C GLY A 15 -1.30 13.04 12.29
N GLU A 16 -0.07 12.57 12.41
CA GLU A 16 0.57 11.70 11.43
C GLU A 16 0.60 10.27 11.95
N THR A 17 0.24 9.31 11.10
CA THR A 17 0.48 7.88 11.35
C THR A 17 1.30 7.30 10.20
N ARG A 18 2.32 6.49 10.52
CA ARG A 18 3.25 5.93 9.54
C ARG A 18 3.26 4.41 9.59
N HIS A 19 3.32 3.78 8.42
CA HIS A 19 3.59 2.34 8.29
C HIS A 19 4.44 2.04 7.03
N LYS A 20 4.93 0.81 6.92
CA LYS A 20 5.78 0.35 5.81
C LYS A 20 5.13 -0.79 5.05
N GLU A 21 5.26 -0.74 3.74
CA GLU A 21 4.88 -1.82 2.82
C GLU A 21 6.08 -2.25 1.97
N ALA A 22 6.26 -3.56 1.79
CA ALA A 22 7.27 -4.10 0.89
C ALA A 22 6.73 -4.19 -0.54
N LYS A 23 7.51 -3.74 -1.51
CA LYS A 23 7.26 -3.87 -2.94
C LYS A 23 8.48 -4.49 -3.62
N TYR A 24 8.30 -4.96 -4.85
CA TYR A 24 9.39 -5.51 -5.64
C TYR A 24 9.23 -5.18 -7.13
N ARG A 25 10.33 -5.26 -7.87
CA ARG A 25 10.37 -5.15 -9.35
C ARG A 25 11.43 -6.09 -9.94
N PRO A 26 11.33 -6.47 -11.23
CA PRO A 26 12.41 -7.16 -11.94
C PRO A 26 13.76 -6.47 -11.76
N TYR A 27 14.82 -7.26 -11.55
CA TYR A 27 16.16 -6.72 -11.33
C TYR A 27 17.14 -7.20 -12.41
N HIS A 28 17.62 -6.25 -13.21
CA HIS A 28 18.53 -6.48 -14.33
C HIS A 28 19.94 -5.95 -14.01
N ASP A 29 20.49 -6.36 -12.85
CA ASP A 29 21.87 -6.05 -12.40
C ASP A 29 22.24 -4.55 -12.36
N GLY A 30 21.26 -3.69 -12.07
CA GLY A 30 21.45 -2.25 -11.89
C GLY A 30 22.03 -1.85 -10.53
N PRO A 31 22.31 -0.56 -10.29
CA PRO A 31 22.73 -0.09 -8.97
C PRO A 31 21.65 -0.37 -7.92
N VAL A 32 22.09 -0.71 -6.71
CA VAL A 32 21.25 -0.95 -5.54
C VAL A 32 21.57 0.10 -4.49
N ASP A 33 20.53 0.74 -3.99
CA ASP A 33 20.60 1.68 -2.86
C ASP A 33 20.90 0.91 -1.56
N GLY A 34 22.18 0.62 -1.33
CA GLY A 34 22.67 -0.01 -0.13
C GLY A 34 22.85 0.97 1.03
N GLY A 35 22.87 0.44 2.25
CA GLY A 35 23.06 1.23 3.47
C GLY A 35 22.31 0.63 4.65
N THR A 36 22.10 1.42 5.69
CA THR A 36 21.24 1.06 6.82
C THR A 36 19.90 1.73 6.65
N GLU A 37 18.83 0.93 6.66
CA GLU A 37 17.46 1.44 6.64
C GLU A 37 17.22 2.36 7.85
N PRO A 38 16.74 3.59 7.65
CA PRO A 38 16.45 4.52 8.73
C PRO A 38 15.20 4.09 9.53
N ASP A 39 15.05 4.65 10.72
CA ASP A 39 13.81 4.54 11.48
C ASP A 39 12.64 5.20 10.73
N LEU A 40 11.42 4.74 11.02
CA LEU A 40 10.19 5.19 10.35
C LEU A 40 9.99 6.72 10.36
N TRP A 41 10.38 7.36 11.47
CA TRP A 41 10.23 8.80 11.68
C TRP A 41 11.39 9.62 11.11
N ASP A 42 12.55 8.98 10.87
CA ASP A 42 13.72 9.63 10.25
C ASP A 42 13.61 9.70 8.72
N VAL A 43 12.67 8.96 8.12
CA VAL A 43 12.36 9.09 6.70
C VAL A 43 11.68 10.44 6.46
N VAL A 44 12.29 11.24 5.59
CA VAL A 44 11.73 12.52 5.17
C VAL A 44 10.41 12.29 4.44
N CYS A 45 9.32 12.75 5.05
CA CYS A 45 7.97 12.71 4.50
C CYS A 45 7.28 14.01 4.91
N HIS A 46 6.91 14.83 3.93
CA HIS A 46 6.27 16.12 4.17
C HIS A 46 4.79 16.03 3.79
N PRO A 47 3.89 16.57 4.64
CA PRO A 47 2.49 16.68 4.27
C PRO A 47 2.36 17.54 3.00
N THR A 48 1.47 17.14 2.09
CA THR A 48 1.20 17.87 0.85
C THR A 48 0.09 18.88 1.01
N GLN A 49 -0.71 18.76 2.08
CA GLN A 49 -1.82 19.65 2.39
C GLN A 49 -1.86 19.96 3.89
N ASP A 50 -2.08 21.23 4.23
CA ASP A 50 -2.35 21.64 5.60
C ASP A 50 -3.80 21.33 5.96
N TRP A 51 -4.03 20.67 7.10
CA TRP A 51 -5.36 20.48 7.71
C TRP A 51 -6.40 19.73 6.86
N ALA A 52 -5.97 18.99 5.84
CA ALA A 52 -6.81 18.11 5.04
C ALA A 52 -6.33 16.67 5.19
N GLU A 53 -7.27 15.72 5.27
CA GLU A 53 -6.91 14.30 5.32
C GLU A 53 -6.25 13.89 3.99
N HIS A 54 -5.03 13.38 4.07
CA HIS A 54 -4.31 12.91 2.90
C HIS A 54 -3.27 11.86 3.26
N GLU A 55 -2.81 11.14 2.24
CA GLU A 55 -1.77 10.14 2.34
C GLU A 55 -0.58 10.54 1.46
N VAL A 56 0.62 10.34 1.98
CA VAL A 56 1.86 10.51 1.24
C VAL A 56 2.61 9.18 1.23
N THR A 57 2.95 8.71 0.03
CA THR A 57 3.78 7.52 -0.16
C THR A 57 5.17 7.94 -0.63
N THR A 58 6.22 7.48 0.05
CA THR A 58 7.62 7.70 -0.36
C THR A 58 8.45 6.43 -0.21
N LYS A 59 9.51 6.30 -1.02
CA LYS A 59 10.43 5.16 -0.92
C LYS A 59 11.31 5.33 0.32
N VAL A 60 11.45 4.27 1.12
CA VAL A 60 12.36 4.25 2.27
C VAL A 60 13.81 4.17 1.75
N PRO A 61 14.69 5.14 2.08
CA PRO A 61 16.10 5.08 1.70
C PRO A 61 16.79 3.83 2.20
N HIS A 62 17.75 3.31 1.44
CA HIS A 62 18.58 2.16 1.81
C HIS A 62 17.79 0.89 2.17
N SER A 63 16.54 0.79 1.71
CA SER A 63 15.69 -0.39 1.91
C SER A 63 15.75 -1.38 0.75
N GLU A 64 16.60 -1.12 -0.24
CA GLU A 64 16.70 -1.97 -1.42
C GLU A 64 17.48 -3.25 -1.12
N GLU A 65 16.92 -4.39 -1.55
CA GLU A 65 17.53 -5.69 -1.38
C GLU A 65 17.26 -6.56 -2.60
N VAL A 66 18.30 -7.15 -3.19
CA VAL A 66 18.15 -8.10 -4.30
C VAL A 66 17.87 -9.49 -3.74
N LYS A 67 16.74 -10.07 -4.14
CA LYS A 67 16.35 -11.44 -3.76
C LYS A 67 16.14 -12.29 -5.00
N THR A 68 16.34 -13.59 -4.84
CA THR A 68 15.93 -14.57 -5.84
C THR A 68 14.43 -14.45 -6.08
N CYS A 69 14.02 -14.53 -7.35
CA CYS A 69 12.60 -14.51 -7.70
C CYS A 69 11.88 -15.69 -7.02
N HIS A 70 10.78 -15.38 -6.32
CA HIS A 70 10.00 -16.35 -5.57
C HIS A 70 9.10 -17.22 -6.46
N VAL A 71 8.92 -16.84 -7.73
CA VAL A 71 8.09 -17.56 -8.71
C VAL A 71 8.92 -18.59 -9.49
N CYS A 72 9.99 -18.15 -10.15
CA CYS A 72 10.85 -19.06 -10.94
C CYS A 72 12.04 -19.63 -10.15
N HIS A 73 12.19 -19.29 -8.87
CA HIS A 73 13.29 -19.72 -8.00
C HIS A 73 14.70 -19.46 -8.60
N GLY A 74 14.86 -18.35 -9.32
CA GLY A 74 16.13 -17.95 -9.92
C GLY A 74 16.38 -18.47 -11.33
N SER A 75 15.48 -19.28 -11.89
CA SER A 75 15.66 -19.84 -13.24
C SER A 75 15.31 -18.88 -14.38
N GLY A 76 14.62 -17.77 -14.10
CA GLY A 76 14.11 -16.84 -15.11
C GLY A 76 12.98 -17.39 -15.98
N THR A 77 12.58 -18.64 -15.78
CA THR A 77 11.56 -19.30 -16.61
C THR A 77 10.56 -20.06 -15.74
N VAL A 78 9.32 -20.13 -16.21
CA VAL A 78 8.24 -20.93 -15.61
C VAL A 78 7.78 -21.99 -16.60
N SER A 79 7.24 -23.09 -16.09
CA SER A 79 6.63 -24.12 -16.93
C SER A 79 5.48 -23.51 -17.74
N CYS A 80 5.34 -23.90 -19.00
CA CYS A 80 4.24 -23.45 -19.82
C CYS A 80 2.94 -24.10 -19.35
N ASP A 81 2.02 -23.31 -18.80
CA ASP A 81 0.73 -23.78 -18.26
C ASP A 81 -0.07 -24.60 -19.27
N ARG A 82 -0.04 -24.22 -20.56
CA ARG A 82 -0.78 -24.90 -21.63
C ARG A 82 -0.32 -26.35 -21.88
N CYS A 83 0.96 -26.66 -21.71
CA CYS A 83 1.50 -28.00 -21.96
C CYS A 83 2.03 -28.68 -20.70
N GLY A 84 1.90 -28.05 -19.53
CA GLY A 84 2.42 -28.56 -18.26
C GLY A 84 3.93 -28.79 -18.25
N GLY A 85 4.70 -28.11 -19.11
CA GLY A 85 6.14 -28.32 -19.22
C GLY A 85 6.59 -29.31 -20.29
N SER A 86 5.67 -30.05 -20.93
CA SER A 86 6.03 -31.10 -21.89
C SER A 86 6.52 -30.58 -23.25
N GLY A 87 6.22 -29.32 -23.60
CA GLY A 87 6.49 -28.76 -24.92
C GLY A 87 5.50 -29.21 -26.00
N SER A 88 4.57 -30.10 -25.67
CA SER A 88 3.55 -30.60 -26.60
C SER A 88 2.14 -30.51 -26.03
N CYS A 89 1.15 -30.34 -26.89
CA CYS A 89 -0.26 -30.39 -26.52
C CYS A 89 -0.94 -31.56 -27.25
N THR A 90 -1.97 -32.13 -26.65
CA THR A 90 -2.81 -33.12 -27.34
C THR A 90 -3.92 -32.38 -28.08
N GLU A 91 -4.04 -32.63 -29.38
CA GLU A 91 -5.18 -32.18 -30.18
C GLU A 91 -5.99 -33.40 -30.62
N THR A 92 -7.31 -33.33 -30.45
CA THR A 92 -8.24 -34.37 -30.89
C THR A 92 -8.98 -33.88 -32.11
N ASP A 93 -9.03 -34.70 -33.16
CA ASP A 93 -9.80 -34.41 -34.36
C ASP A 93 -11.30 -34.71 -34.19
N ASN A 94 -12.11 -34.41 -35.21
CA ASN A 94 -13.55 -34.67 -35.18
C ASN A 94 -13.91 -36.16 -35.18
N ASP A 95 -12.95 -37.03 -35.54
CA ASP A 95 -13.09 -38.48 -35.59
C ASP A 95 -12.67 -39.16 -34.27
N GLY A 96 -12.21 -38.37 -33.29
CA GLY A 96 -11.78 -38.85 -31.97
C GLY A 96 -10.31 -39.29 -31.88
N ASN A 97 -9.52 -39.14 -32.94
CA ASN A 97 -8.10 -39.44 -32.89
C ASN A 97 -7.34 -38.32 -32.20
N SER A 98 -6.50 -38.68 -31.23
CA SER A 98 -5.64 -37.74 -30.52
C SER A 98 -4.23 -37.78 -31.07
N ARG A 99 -3.67 -36.61 -31.41
CA ARG A 99 -2.27 -36.45 -31.84
C ARG A 99 -1.55 -35.47 -30.95
N SER A 100 -0.25 -35.73 -30.72
CA SER A 100 0.63 -34.80 -30.03
C SER A 100 1.12 -33.74 -31.02
N VAL A 101 0.94 -32.48 -30.67
CA VAL A 101 1.37 -31.32 -31.47
C VAL A 101 2.34 -30.48 -30.68
N THR A 102 3.22 -29.76 -31.39
CA THR A 102 4.10 -28.80 -30.73
C THR A 102 3.26 -27.71 -30.06
N CYS A 103 3.54 -27.42 -28.79
CA CYS A 103 2.79 -26.39 -28.07
C CYS A 103 3.08 -25.01 -28.68
N HIS A 104 2.08 -24.39 -29.29
CA HIS A 104 2.21 -23.05 -29.88
C HIS A 104 2.45 -21.95 -28.84
N SER A 105 2.06 -22.16 -27.58
CA SER A 105 2.24 -21.14 -26.54
C SER A 105 3.68 -21.02 -26.05
N CYS A 106 4.49 -22.07 -26.15
CA CYS A 106 5.91 -22.05 -25.77
C CYS A 106 6.84 -22.42 -26.93
N ASN A 107 6.30 -22.58 -28.14
CA ASN A 107 7.00 -23.02 -29.34
C ASN A 107 7.83 -24.30 -29.11
N GLY A 108 7.28 -25.27 -28.39
CA GLY A 108 7.95 -26.54 -28.11
C GLY A 108 8.94 -26.54 -26.95
N SER A 109 9.29 -25.38 -26.38
CA SER A 109 10.30 -25.31 -25.30
C SER A 109 9.83 -25.87 -23.96
N GLY A 110 8.51 -26.03 -23.77
CA GLY A 110 7.91 -26.41 -22.50
C GLY A 110 7.97 -25.32 -21.42
N ARG A 111 8.69 -24.22 -21.65
CA ARG A 111 8.90 -23.14 -20.68
C ARG A 111 8.56 -21.79 -21.28
N LYS A 112 8.34 -20.81 -20.41
CA LYS A 112 8.15 -19.41 -20.77
C LYS A 112 9.01 -18.54 -19.88
N THR A 113 9.42 -17.38 -20.36
CA THR A 113 10.03 -16.34 -19.52
C THR A 113 9.09 -16.01 -18.38
N ASP A 114 9.61 -15.99 -17.16
CA ASP A 114 8.83 -15.59 -15.99
C ASP A 114 8.51 -14.10 -16.08
N PRO A 115 7.22 -13.70 -16.13
CA PRO A 115 6.84 -12.29 -16.21
C PRO A 115 7.16 -11.53 -14.93
N THR A 116 7.28 -12.19 -13.78
CA THR A 116 7.51 -11.55 -12.48
C THR A 116 8.89 -10.92 -12.38
N CYS A 117 9.90 -11.60 -12.94
CA CYS A 117 11.29 -11.15 -12.97
C CYS A 117 11.78 -10.83 -14.39
N GLU A 118 10.91 -10.91 -15.40
CA GLU A 118 11.23 -10.68 -16.81
C GLU A 118 12.44 -11.49 -17.30
N GLY A 119 12.61 -12.71 -16.79
CA GLY A 119 13.73 -13.58 -17.17
C GLY A 119 15.02 -13.38 -16.38
N SER A 120 15.15 -12.35 -15.55
CA SER A 120 16.36 -12.09 -14.77
C SER A 120 16.60 -13.11 -13.65
N GLY A 121 15.55 -13.80 -13.18
CA GLY A 121 15.60 -14.67 -12.01
C GLY A 121 15.75 -13.93 -10.68
N LYS A 122 15.84 -12.59 -10.69
CA LYS A 122 16.06 -11.75 -9.52
C LYS A 122 14.99 -10.67 -9.40
N LEU A 123 14.69 -10.27 -8.17
CA LEU A 123 13.76 -9.20 -7.85
C LEU A 123 14.47 -8.20 -6.93
N LEU A 124 14.32 -6.91 -7.22
CA LEU A 124 14.72 -5.83 -6.34
C LEU A 124 13.55 -5.52 -5.43
N TRP A 125 13.67 -5.88 -4.16
CA TRP A 125 12.73 -5.54 -3.11
C TRP A 125 13.06 -4.17 -2.53
N TYR A 126 12.05 -3.41 -2.14
CA TYR A 126 12.20 -2.11 -1.49
C TYR A 126 10.98 -1.82 -0.62
N LYS A 127 11.11 -0.92 0.34
CA LYS A 127 9.99 -0.53 1.21
C LYS A 127 9.46 0.85 0.82
N MET A 128 8.15 0.98 0.85
CA MET A 128 7.44 2.25 0.77
C MET A 128 6.96 2.63 2.17
N LEU A 129 7.25 3.86 2.59
CA LEU A 129 6.62 4.50 3.74
C LEU A 129 5.29 5.08 3.28
N ILE A 130 4.24 4.78 4.02
CA ILE A 130 2.91 5.38 3.85
C ILE A 130 2.61 6.19 5.11
N ALA A 131 2.53 7.50 4.94
CA ALA A 131 2.20 8.45 5.99
C ALA A 131 0.79 8.99 5.76
N TYR A 132 -0.10 8.74 6.72
CA TYR A 132 -1.44 9.32 6.74
C TYR A 132 -1.43 10.54 7.67
N PHE A 133 -1.89 11.66 7.13
CA PHE A 133 -2.07 12.92 7.83
C PHE A 133 -3.57 13.17 7.94
N GLY A 134 -4.10 13.21 9.16
CA GLY A 134 -5.54 13.35 9.35
C GLY A 134 -5.95 13.55 10.80
N ALA A 135 -7.22 13.85 11.01
CA ALA A 135 -7.76 14.00 12.35
C ALA A 135 -8.54 12.76 12.76
N PRO A 136 -7.97 11.81 13.56
CA PRO A 136 -8.80 10.80 14.21
C PRO A 136 -9.78 11.54 15.13
N GLY A 137 -11.03 11.67 14.68
CA GLY A 137 -12.04 12.48 15.33
C GLY A 137 -12.31 12.04 16.77
N LEU A 138 -12.08 12.93 17.72
CA LEU A 138 -12.45 12.77 19.12
C LEU A 138 -13.44 13.89 19.50
N ASP A 139 -14.74 13.63 19.31
CA ASP A 139 -15.80 14.59 19.66
C ASP A 139 -16.26 14.39 21.11
N TYR A 140 -15.87 15.30 22.02
CA TYR A 140 -16.30 15.29 23.42
C TYR A 140 -17.29 16.43 23.70
N VAL A 141 -18.49 16.10 24.21
CA VAL A 141 -19.42 17.10 24.73
C VAL A 141 -19.11 17.29 26.22
N VAL A 142 -18.90 18.54 26.64
CA VAL A 142 -18.81 18.89 28.06
C VAL A 142 -19.97 19.82 28.36
N GLU A 143 -21.03 19.27 28.91
CA GLU A 143 -22.17 20.04 29.40
C GLU A 143 -22.25 20.01 30.93
N PHE A 144 -22.77 21.08 31.52
CA PHE A 144 -23.01 21.19 32.97
C PHE A 144 -24.50 21.05 33.31
N THR A 145 -25.27 20.47 32.39
CA THR A 145 -26.73 20.29 32.45
C THR A 145 -27.09 18.81 32.28
N ASP A 146 -28.37 18.46 32.47
CA ASP A 146 -28.89 17.13 32.13
C ASP A 146 -29.33 17.05 30.64
N LEU A 147 -28.69 17.82 29.74
CA LEU A 147 -29.14 18.00 28.36
C LEU A 147 -28.41 17.03 27.42
N PRO A 148 -29.05 15.95 26.97
CA PRO A 148 -28.37 14.89 26.22
C PRO A 148 -27.41 15.38 25.12
N ASP A 149 -26.21 14.79 25.06
CA ASP A 149 -25.16 15.10 24.06
C ASP A 149 -25.67 15.21 22.62
N PHE A 150 -26.65 14.39 22.24
CA PHE A 150 -27.22 14.39 20.90
C PHE A 150 -28.01 15.68 20.60
N LEU A 151 -28.64 16.29 21.61
CA LEU A 151 -29.29 17.59 21.48
C LEU A 151 -28.24 18.68 21.35
N VAL A 152 -27.19 18.66 22.16
CA VAL A 152 -26.08 19.63 22.08
C VAL A 152 -25.44 19.64 20.70
N LYS A 153 -25.17 18.47 20.11
CA LYS A 153 -24.61 18.32 18.75
C LYS A 153 -25.55 18.81 17.64
N ALA A 154 -26.87 18.74 17.84
CA ALA A 154 -27.87 19.15 16.86
C ALA A 154 -28.23 20.65 16.93
N CYS A 155 -27.81 21.35 18.00
CA CYS A 155 -28.09 22.77 18.19
C CYS A 155 -27.28 23.65 17.24
N LYS A 156 -27.90 24.73 16.73
CA LYS A 156 -27.16 25.83 16.11
C LYS A 156 -26.67 26.79 17.19
N GLY A 157 -25.40 26.69 17.56
CA GLY A 157 -24.72 27.61 18.47
C GLY A 157 -24.05 28.79 17.74
N LYS A 158 -23.60 29.78 18.50
CA LYS A 158 -22.66 30.81 18.02
C LYS A 158 -21.25 30.37 18.39
N GLU A 159 -20.38 30.22 17.41
CA GLU A 159 -18.95 29.95 17.65
C GLU A 159 -18.35 31.11 18.44
N ILE A 160 -17.76 30.78 19.60
CA ILE A 160 -17.18 31.79 20.51
C ILE A 160 -15.66 31.88 20.30
N VAL A 161 -15.00 30.73 20.14
CA VAL A 161 -13.55 30.62 19.99
C VAL A 161 -13.21 29.40 19.12
N CYS A 162 -12.33 29.58 18.14
CA CYS A 162 -11.59 28.50 17.49
C CYS A 162 -10.10 28.74 17.75
N VAL A 163 -9.41 27.77 18.34
CA VAL A 163 -7.96 27.83 18.58
C VAL A 163 -7.31 26.70 17.79
N GLU A 164 -6.41 27.07 16.89
CA GLU A 164 -5.55 26.13 16.19
C GLU A 164 -4.15 26.21 16.81
N GLU A 165 -3.70 25.11 17.41
CA GLU A 165 -2.34 24.99 17.93
C GLU A 165 -1.54 24.00 17.06
N LYS A 166 -0.49 24.50 16.39
CA LYS A 166 0.51 23.65 15.71
C LYS A 166 1.68 23.42 16.68
N LYS A 167 1.94 22.17 17.04
CA LYS A 167 3.19 21.78 17.71
C LYS A 167 4.16 21.24 16.66
N TYR A 168 5.36 21.83 16.62
CA TYR A 168 6.49 21.38 15.80
C TYR A 168 7.35 20.39 16.57
#